data_AF-R2SYC8-F1
#
_entry.id   AF-R2SYC8-F1
#
_cell.length_a   1.000
_cell.length_b   1.000
_cell.length_c   1.000
_cell.angle_alpha   90.00
_cell.angle_beta   90.00
_cell.angle_gamma   90.00
#
_symmetry.space_group_name_H-M   'P 1'
#
loop_
_entity.id
_entity.type
_entity.pdbx_description
1 polymer ?
#
loop_
_entity_poly.entity_id
_entity_poly.type
_entity_poly.pdbx_seq_one_letter_code
_entity_poly.pdbx_strand_id
1 'polypeptide(L)'
;MTTLDYVYTGGIILAILSLIGASLFLYRFFLKQRQLKKLPIKKLRNKKKQRRIRRIRQELLAQKRQSIRAFVLSLVLFLSFSVGAMGLSYYQSMTLGTDDSDSLVKGYYLLRDFKKELAEVEAKQEDKEKLQKNIRYLGTSMASYGTKKASSVNTEEGQLVLNRYYKALKELGMNVSTQTNNFYENPSLVEEFLTDSAKVETYEKAAFTYYKVDESLLKESK
;
A
#
# COMPACT_ATOMS: atom_id res chain seq x y z
N MET A 1 -5.61 6.27 -5.85
CA MET A 1 -6.65 5.53 -5.10
C MET A 1 -7.21 4.46 -6.04
N THR A 2 -6.74 3.23 -5.88
CA THR A 2 -7.20 2.08 -6.65
C THR A 2 -8.59 1.64 -6.17
N THR A 3 -9.31 0.86 -6.98
CA THR A 3 -10.60 0.24 -6.56
C THR A 3 -10.44 -0.60 -5.28
N LEU A 4 -9.27 -1.22 -5.10
CA LEU A 4 -8.92 -1.97 -3.89
C LEU A 4 -8.86 -1.10 -2.64
N ASP A 5 -8.40 0.16 -2.75
CA ASP A 5 -8.32 1.09 -1.61
C ASP A 5 -9.72 1.42 -1.06
N TYR A 6 -10.71 1.58 -1.96
CA TYR A 6 -12.10 1.80 -1.57
C TYR A 6 -12.72 0.59 -0.88
N VAL A 7 -12.45 -0.63 -1.39
CA VAL A 7 -12.93 -1.87 -0.79
C VAL A 7 -12.30 -2.10 0.59
N TYR A 8 -10.99 -1.86 0.72
CA TYR A 8 -10.28 -1.94 2.00
C TYR A 8 -10.84 -0.96 3.03
N THR A 9 -10.98 0.31 2.66
CA THR A 9 -11.51 1.36 3.53
C THR A 9 -12.95 1.06 3.95
N GLY A 10 -13.81 0.65 3.00
CA GLY A 10 -15.18 0.24 3.28
C GLY A 10 -15.25 -0.95 4.23
N GLY A 11 -14.38 -1.96 4.04
CA GLY A 11 -14.27 -3.13 4.91
C GLY A 11 -13.92 -2.76 6.35
N ILE A 12 -12.97 -1.85 6.55
CA ILE A 12 -12.59 -1.36 7.89
C ILE A 12 -13.76 -0.63 8.55
N ILE A 13 -14.45 0.26 7.83
CA ILE A 13 -15.60 0.99 8.36
C ILE A 13 -16.69 0.00 8.83
N LEU A 14 -16.99 -1.01 8.00
CA LEU A 14 -17.98 -2.04 8.35
C LEU A 14 -17.53 -2.90 9.53
N ALA A 15 -16.24 -3.20 9.67
CA ALA A 15 -15.70 -3.88 10.84
C ALA A 15 -15.93 -3.05 12.11
N ILE A 16 -15.58 -1.76 12.08
CA ILE A 16 -15.76 -0.85 13.23
C ILE A 16 -17.24 -0.74 13.61
N LEU A 17 -18.13 -0.54 12.64
CA LEU A 17 -19.58 -0.48 12.89
C LEU A 17 -20.11 -1.79 13.50
N SER A 18 -19.61 -2.93 13.03
CA SER A 18 -19.96 -4.25 13.57
C SER A 18 -19.48 -4.41 15.02
N LEU A 19 -18.28 -3.92 15.34
CA LEU A 19 -17.74 -3.95 16.70
C LEU A 19 -18.52 -3.06 17.67
N ILE A 20 -18.91 -1.86 17.22
CA ILE A 20 -19.79 -0.97 18.00
C ILE A 20 -21.15 -1.66 18.23
N GLY A 21 -21.72 -2.26 17.19
CA GLY A 21 -22.97 -3.03 17.29
C GLY A 21 -22.86 -4.17 18.31
N ALA A 22 -21.79 -4.96 18.25
CA ALA A 22 -21.52 -6.02 19.22
C ALA A 22 -21.47 -5.46 20.67
N SER A 23 -20.74 -4.37 20.89
CA SER A 23 -20.64 -3.72 22.20
C SER A 23 -22.00 -3.26 22.73
N LEU A 24 -22.86 -2.69 21.86
CA LEU A 24 -24.22 -2.27 22.23
C LEU A 24 -25.12 -3.45 22.58
N PHE A 25 -25.09 -4.55 21.83
CA PHE A 25 -25.89 -5.74 22.13
C PHE A 25 -25.42 -6.43 23.42
N LEU A 26 -24.11 -6.42 23.68
CA LEU A 26 -23.54 -6.92 24.92
C LEU A 26 -23.99 -6.06 26.13
N TYR A 27 -23.98 -4.74 25.98
CA TYR A 27 -24.52 -3.84 27.00
C TYR A 27 -26.02 -4.10 27.28
N ARG A 28 -26.82 -4.24 26.22
CA ARG A 28 -28.26 -4.59 26.33
C ARG A 28 -28.45 -5.92 27.05
N PHE A 29 -27.62 -6.92 26.77
CA PHE A 29 -27.65 -8.20 27.48
C PHE A 29 -27.46 -8.02 29.01
N PHE A 30 -26.47 -7.23 29.43
CA PHE A 30 -26.23 -6.96 30.85
C PHE A 30 -27.39 -6.20 31.51
N LEU A 31 -27.97 -5.22 30.82
CA LEU A 31 -29.17 -4.52 31.30
C LEU A 31 -30.34 -5.48 31.53
N LYS A 32 -30.62 -6.38 30.56
CA LYS A 32 -31.69 -7.37 30.68
C LYS A 32 -31.41 -8.41 31.76
N GLN A 33 -30.15 -8.81 31.94
CA GLN A 33 -29.73 -9.68 33.04
C GLN A 33 -29.98 -9.01 34.41
N ARG A 34 -29.65 -7.72 34.55
CA ARG A 34 -29.95 -6.94 35.76
C ARG A 34 -31.46 -6.85 36.01
N GLN A 35 -32.26 -6.58 34.98
CA GLN A 35 -33.73 -6.55 35.09
C GLN A 35 -34.32 -7.90 35.51
N LEU A 36 -33.80 -9.01 34.98
CA LEU A 36 -34.21 -10.36 35.37
C LEU A 36 -33.88 -10.67 36.84
N LYS A 37 -32.72 -10.24 37.34
CA LYS A 37 -32.33 -10.42 38.75
C LYS A 37 -33.20 -9.61 39.72
N LYS A 38 -33.81 -8.51 39.28
CA LYS A 38 -34.73 -7.69 40.09
C LYS A 38 -36.14 -8.29 40.23
N LEU A 39 -36.49 -9.29 39.41
CA LEU A 39 -37.82 -9.92 39.49
C LEU A 39 -37.90 -10.87 40.69
N PRO A 40 -39.03 -10.90 41.43
CA PRO A 40 -39.19 -11.77 42.58
C PRO A 40 -39.19 -13.24 42.15
N ILE A 41 -38.32 -14.04 42.79
CA ILE A 41 -38.17 -15.48 42.54
C ILE A 41 -39.25 -16.28 43.28
N LYS A 42 -39.71 -15.77 44.44
CA LYS A 42 -40.71 -16.44 45.29
C LYS A 42 -42.12 -16.39 44.69
N LYS A 43 -42.90 -17.45 44.95
CA LYS A 43 -44.29 -17.59 44.50
C LYS A 43 -45.16 -16.52 45.17
N LEU A 44 -45.75 -15.61 44.38
CA LEU A 44 -46.66 -14.60 44.90
C LEU A 44 -48.01 -15.21 45.27
N ARG A 45 -48.60 -14.74 46.38
CA ARG A 45 -49.92 -15.17 46.87
C ARG A 45 -51.07 -14.85 45.89
N ASN A 46 -50.90 -13.83 45.04
CA ASN A 46 -51.89 -13.39 44.04
C ASN A 46 -51.62 -13.99 42.64
N LYS A 47 -52.54 -14.84 42.15
CA LYS A 47 -52.46 -15.50 40.83
C LYS A 47 -52.38 -14.52 39.65
N LYS A 48 -53.07 -13.37 39.68
CA LYS A 48 -53.03 -12.36 38.60
C LYS A 48 -51.65 -11.69 38.51
N LYS A 49 -51.07 -11.29 39.65
CA LYS A 49 -49.71 -10.71 39.73
C LYS A 49 -48.65 -11.74 39.30
N GLN A 50 -48.82 -13.00 39.69
CA GLN A 50 -47.91 -14.07 39.28
C GLN A 50 -47.90 -14.30 37.76
N ARG A 51 -49.07 -14.25 37.09
CA ARG A 51 -49.15 -14.36 35.63
C ARG A 51 -48.45 -13.19 34.93
N ARG A 52 -48.60 -11.95 35.41
CA ARG A 52 -47.89 -10.77 34.86
C ARG A 52 -46.37 -10.92 34.96
N ILE A 53 -45.84 -11.32 36.11
CA ILE A 53 -44.39 -11.51 36.30
C ILE A 53 -43.84 -12.63 35.42
N ARG A 54 -44.60 -13.72 35.23
CA ARG A 54 -44.20 -14.78 34.28
C ARG A 54 -44.08 -14.27 32.84
N ARG A 55 -45.03 -13.43 32.38
CA ARG A 55 -44.97 -12.82 31.04
C ARG A 55 -43.75 -11.91 30.90
N ILE A 56 -43.55 -10.96 31.84
CA ILE A 56 -42.39 -10.06 31.83
C ILE A 56 -41.07 -10.85 31.84
N ARG A 57 -40.99 -11.93 32.63
CA ARG A 57 -39.81 -12.79 32.67
C ARG A 57 -39.57 -13.49 31.33
N GLN A 58 -40.62 -14.00 30.68
CA GLN A 58 -40.51 -14.62 29.36
C GLN A 58 -40.06 -13.61 28.29
N GLU A 59 -40.64 -12.40 28.29
CA GLU A 59 -40.25 -11.32 27.39
C GLU A 59 -38.78 -10.91 27.58
N LEU A 60 -38.34 -10.70 28.82
CA LEU A 60 -36.95 -10.36 29.13
C LEU A 60 -35.98 -11.49 28.76
N LEU A 61 -36.37 -12.76 28.93
CA LEU A 61 -35.57 -13.90 28.48
C LEU A 61 -35.49 -13.97 26.96
N ALA A 62 -36.59 -13.70 26.24
CA ALA A 62 -36.60 -13.64 24.78
C ALA A 62 -35.70 -12.51 24.26
N GLN A 63 -35.83 -11.30 24.82
CA GLN A 63 -34.98 -10.14 24.48
C GLN A 63 -33.51 -10.38 24.81
N LYS A 64 -33.21 -11.07 25.92
CA LYS A 64 -31.84 -11.48 26.27
C LYS A 64 -31.26 -12.43 25.23
N ARG A 65 -32.03 -13.46 24.82
CA ARG A 65 -31.62 -14.40 23.76
C ARG A 65 -31.41 -13.69 22.42
N GLN A 66 -32.29 -12.75 22.07
CA GLN A 66 -32.14 -11.93 20.86
C GLN A 66 -30.88 -11.07 20.91
N SER A 67 -30.57 -10.46 22.08
CA SER A 67 -29.36 -9.67 22.27
C SER A 67 -28.09 -10.52 22.11
N ILE A 68 -28.08 -11.75 22.60
CA ILE A 68 -26.96 -12.69 22.39
C ILE A 68 -26.82 -13.05 20.90
N ARG A 69 -27.93 -13.39 20.22
CA ARG A 69 -27.88 -13.72 18.79
C ARG A 69 -27.36 -12.55 17.95
N ALA A 70 -27.84 -11.34 18.23
CA ALA A 70 -27.38 -10.13 17.56
C ALA A 70 -25.91 -9.83 17.86
N PHE A 71 -25.47 -10.00 19.12
CA PHE A 71 -24.07 -9.90 19.52
C PHE A 71 -23.19 -10.87 18.73
N VAL A 72 -23.56 -12.16 18.70
CA VAL A 72 -22.81 -13.20 17.98
C VAL A 72 -22.77 -12.88 16.48
N LEU A 73 -23.88 -12.47 15.88
CA LEU A 73 -23.93 -12.07 14.47
C LEU A 73 -22.99 -10.89 14.18
N SER A 74 -23.05 -9.83 14.99
CA SER A 74 -22.17 -8.67 14.85
C SER A 74 -20.70 -9.03 15.06
N LEU A 75 -20.39 -9.97 15.97
CA LEU A 75 -19.04 -10.45 16.18
C LEU A 75 -18.52 -11.25 14.97
N VAL A 76 -19.35 -12.13 14.40
CA VAL A 76 -19.00 -12.87 13.19
C VAL A 76 -18.76 -11.92 12.02
N LEU A 77 -19.62 -10.92 11.82
CA LEU A 77 -19.43 -9.90 10.79
C LEU A 77 -18.14 -9.10 11.00
N PHE A 78 -17.86 -8.67 12.24
CA PHE A 78 -16.61 -8.00 12.57
C PHE A 78 -15.40 -8.87 12.19
N LEU A 79 -15.37 -10.13 12.60
CA LEU A 79 -14.29 -11.04 12.28
C LEU A 79 -14.13 -11.24 10.77
N SER A 80 -15.23 -11.45 10.04
CA SER A 80 -15.19 -11.62 8.59
C SER A 80 -14.62 -10.39 7.88
N PHE A 81 -15.06 -9.18 8.26
CA PHE A 81 -14.53 -7.95 7.67
C PHE A 81 -13.08 -7.68 8.06
N SER A 82 -12.69 -7.97 9.31
CA SER A 82 -11.30 -7.83 9.75
C SER A 82 -10.35 -8.79 9.01
N VAL A 83 -10.74 -10.05 8.87
CA VAL A 83 -9.95 -11.05 8.11
C VAL A 83 -9.86 -10.64 6.64
N GLY A 84 -10.97 -10.19 6.04
CA GLY A 84 -10.99 -9.69 4.66
C GLY A 84 -10.07 -8.48 4.48
N ALA A 85 -10.11 -7.51 5.40
CA ALA A 85 -9.26 -6.33 5.36
C ALA A 85 -7.77 -6.68 5.51
N MET A 86 -7.42 -7.62 6.40
CA MET A 86 -6.04 -8.11 6.52
C MET A 86 -5.56 -8.78 5.23
N GLY A 87 -6.39 -9.62 4.60
CA GLY A 87 -6.04 -10.26 3.33
C GLY A 87 -5.81 -9.24 2.20
N LEU A 88 -6.67 -8.22 2.11
CA LEU A 88 -6.52 -7.13 1.15
C LEU A 88 -5.26 -6.30 1.42
N SER A 89 -5.00 -5.94 2.68
CA SER A 89 -3.81 -5.19 3.07
C SER A 89 -2.53 -5.97 2.75
N TYR A 90 -2.52 -7.28 3.01
CA TYR A 90 -1.40 -8.14 2.64
C TYR A 90 -1.19 -8.15 1.13
N TYR A 91 -2.24 -8.35 0.34
CA TYR A 91 -2.14 -8.31 -1.11
C TYR A 91 -1.63 -6.97 -1.62
N GLN A 92 -2.17 -5.86 -1.13
CA GLN A 92 -1.72 -4.51 -1.48
C GLN A 92 -0.24 -4.30 -1.14
N SER A 93 0.24 -4.83 -0.02
CA SER A 93 1.65 -4.71 0.38
C SER A 93 2.62 -5.44 -0.55
N MET A 94 2.16 -6.45 -1.28
CA MET A 94 2.97 -7.20 -2.24
C MET A 94 2.91 -6.61 -3.65
N THR A 95 2.01 -5.67 -3.91
CA THR A 95 1.83 -5.05 -5.23
C THR A 95 2.56 -3.72 -5.32
N LEU A 96 2.98 -3.36 -6.54
CA LEU A 96 3.58 -2.06 -6.82
C LEU A 96 2.49 -0.98 -6.73
N GLY A 97 2.64 -0.03 -5.80
CA GLY A 97 1.73 1.11 -5.68
C GLY A 97 1.79 2.00 -6.93
N THR A 98 0.77 2.83 -7.16
CA THR A 98 0.72 3.70 -8.36
C THR A 98 1.91 4.64 -8.43
N ASP A 99 2.27 5.27 -7.31
CA ASP A 99 3.35 6.26 -7.27
C ASP A 99 4.73 5.59 -7.43
N ASP A 100 4.87 4.39 -6.86
CA ASP A 100 6.08 3.56 -7.01
C ASP A 100 6.21 3.03 -8.43
N SER A 101 5.09 2.64 -9.06
CA SER A 101 5.00 2.23 -10.47
C SER A 101 5.40 3.36 -11.40
N ASP A 102 4.82 4.54 -11.23
CA ASP A 102 5.17 5.73 -12.02
C ASP A 102 6.64 6.08 -11.86
N SER A 103 7.18 6.02 -10.64
CA SER A 103 8.58 6.30 -10.38
C SER A 103 9.50 5.23 -10.96
N LEU A 104 9.11 3.95 -10.90
CA LEU A 104 9.86 2.84 -11.48
C LEU A 104 9.94 2.98 -13.01
N VAL A 105 8.81 3.24 -13.67
CA VAL A 105 8.72 3.41 -15.13
C VAL A 105 9.45 4.67 -15.60
N LYS A 106 9.28 5.80 -14.92
CA LYS A 106 10.02 7.03 -15.26
C LYS A 106 11.53 6.83 -15.10
N GLY A 107 11.96 6.14 -14.04
CA GLY A 107 13.37 5.83 -13.81
C GLY A 107 13.93 4.96 -14.93
N TYR A 108 13.15 3.97 -15.36
CA TYR A 108 13.50 3.08 -16.47
C TYR A 108 13.79 3.88 -17.74
N TYR A 109 12.90 4.80 -18.13
CA TYR A 109 13.11 5.63 -19.32
C TYR A 109 14.28 6.60 -19.17
N LEU A 110 14.42 7.27 -18.02
CA LEU A 110 15.53 8.18 -17.76
C LEU A 110 16.89 7.48 -17.95
N LEU A 111 17.02 6.25 -17.46
CA LEU A 111 18.25 5.48 -17.59
C LEU A 111 18.55 5.11 -19.05
N ARG A 112 17.52 4.69 -19.82
CA ARG A 112 17.70 4.37 -21.25
C ARG A 112 18.02 5.60 -22.09
N ASP A 113 17.33 6.72 -21.83
CA ASP A 113 17.56 7.98 -22.52
C ASP A 113 18.97 8.50 -22.21
N PHE A 114 19.42 8.40 -20.97
CA PHE A 114 20.79 8.75 -20.60
C PHE A 114 21.83 7.91 -21.35
N LYS A 115 21.66 6.58 -21.38
CA LYS A 115 22.55 5.70 -22.15
C LYS A 115 22.54 6.01 -23.64
N LYS A 116 21.38 6.40 -24.20
CA LYS A 116 21.27 6.81 -25.61
C LYS A 116 22.06 8.08 -25.89
N GLU A 117 21.92 9.11 -25.05
CA GLU A 117 22.68 10.36 -25.20
C GLU A 117 24.20 10.12 -25.04
N LEU A 118 24.62 9.23 -24.13
CA LEU A 118 26.03 8.83 -24.02
C LEU A 118 26.56 8.16 -25.29
N ALA A 119 25.76 7.29 -25.92
CA ALA A 119 26.12 6.65 -27.19
C ALA A 119 26.21 7.67 -28.34
N GLU A 120 25.35 8.70 -28.35
CA GLU A 120 25.43 9.81 -29.33
C GLU A 120 26.69 10.67 -29.13
N VAL A 121 27.14 10.85 -27.89
CA VAL A 121 28.45 11.47 -27.57
C VAL A 121 29.61 10.63 -28.08
N GLU A 122 29.58 9.30 -27.88
CA GLU A 122 30.60 8.38 -28.39
C GLU A 122 30.69 8.40 -29.93
N ALA A 123 29.54 8.52 -30.60
CA ALA A 123 29.44 8.66 -32.05
C ALA A 123 29.89 10.04 -32.59
N LYS A 124 30.27 10.99 -31.72
CA LYS A 124 30.72 12.36 -32.06
C LYS A 124 29.73 13.13 -32.95
N GLN A 125 28.43 13.05 -32.64
CA GLN A 125 27.43 13.86 -33.35
C GLN A 125 27.69 15.38 -33.17
N GLU A 126 27.40 16.16 -34.21
CA GLU A 126 27.85 17.56 -34.33
C GLU A 126 27.22 18.55 -33.31
N ASP A 127 26.15 18.18 -32.61
CA ASP A 127 25.42 19.07 -31.69
C ASP A 127 25.82 18.90 -30.21
N LYS A 128 27.10 19.19 -29.91
CA LYS A 128 27.70 19.07 -28.56
C LYS A 128 26.90 19.81 -27.48
N GLU A 129 26.44 21.03 -27.77
CA GLU A 129 25.73 21.86 -26.77
C GLU A 129 24.37 21.25 -26.41
N LYS A 130 23.64 20.72 -27.39
CA LYS A 130 22.37 20.04 -27.16
C LYS A 130 22.55 18.75 -26.36
N LEU A 131 23.52 17.91 -26.73
CA LEU A 131 23.84 16.68 -25.99
C LEU A 131 24.19 16.98 -24.53
N GLN A 132 25.02 17.98 -24.28
CA GLN A 132 25.36 18.41 -22.91
C GLN A 132 24.12 18.89 -22.14
N LYS A 133 23.24 19.67 -22.76
CA LYS A 133 21.98 20.11 -22.11
C LYS A 133 21.06 18.92 -21.78
N ASN A 134 20.92 17.97 -22.69
CA ASN A 134 20.13 16.76 -22.48
C ASN A 134 20.70 15.90 -21.35
N ILE A 135 22.00 15.62 -21.37
CA ILE A 135 22.68 14.87 -20.31
C ILE A 135 22.52 15.56 -18.95
N ARG A 136 22.63 16.89 -18.91
CA ARG A 136 22.44 17.66 -17.67
C ARG A 136 21.01 17.53 -17.16
N TYR A 137 20.03 17.63 -18.05
CA TYR A 137 18.62 17.46 -17.72
C TYR A 137 18.34 16.05 -17.17
N LEU A 138 18.85 15.02 -17.82
CA LEU A 138 18.69 13.63 -17.40
C LEU A 138 19.39 13.36 -16.06
N GLY A 139 20.63 13.85 -15.89
CA GLY A 139 21.36 13.78 -14.63
C GLY A 139 20.60 14.45 -13.47
N THR A 140 20.07 15.65 -13.69
CA THR A 140 19.26 16.37 -12.69
C THR A 140 17.97 15.62 -12.36
N SER A 141 17.30 15.08 -13.38
CA SER A 141 16.06 14.31 -13.22
C SER A 141 16.31 13.01 -12.44
N MET A 142 17.40 12.30 -12.72
CA MET A 142 17.82 11.13 -11.96
C MET A 142 18.21 11.50 -10.52
N ALA A 143 18.95 12.60 -10.31
CA ALA A 143 19.32 13.07 -8.97
C ALA A 143 18.09 13.38 -8.10
N SER A 144 16.99 13.83 -8.71
CA SER A 144 15.72 14.11 -8.00
C SER A 144 15.10 12.87 -7.33
N TYR A 145 15.49 11.65 -7.74
CA TYR A 145 15.07 10.40 -7.10
C TYR A 145 15.53 10.29 -5.65
N GLY A 146 16.46 11.13 -5.19
CA GLY A 146 16.79 11.24 -3.77
C GLY A 146 15.62 11.67 -2.88
N THR A 147 14.56 12.25 -3.46
CA THR A 147 13.31 12.59 -2.75
C THR A 147 12.29 11.45 -2.76
N LYS A 148 12.49 10.42 -3.58
CA LYS A 148 11.60 9.27 -3.70
C LYS A 148 11.88 8.27 -2.59
N LYS A 149 10.81 7.73 -2.02
CA LYS A 149 10.84 6.61 -1.08
C LYS A 149 9.72 5.67 -1.45
N ALA A 150 10.00 4.38 -1.39
CA ALA A 150 9.00 3.34 -1.57
C ALA A 150 7.83 3.54 -0.60
N SER A 151 6.62 3.18 -1.05
CA SER A 151 5.41 3.27 -0.22
C SER A 151 5.56 2.50 1.09
N SER A 152 5.13 3.10 2.20
CA SER A 152 5.10 2.45 3.52
C SER A 152 4.07 1.33 3.63
N VAL A 153 3.13 1.26 2.68
CA VAL A 153 2.16 0.16 2.57
C VAL A 153 2.83 -1.12 2.09
N ASN A 154 3.96 -1.00 1.40
CA ASN A 154 4.68 -2.11 0.82
C ASN A 154 5.40 -2.95 1.89
N THR A 155 5.64 -4.22 1.59
CA THR A 155 6.52 -5.09 2.37
C THR A 155 7.90 -4.48 2.59
N GLU A 156 8.56 -4.82 3.70
CA GLU A 156 9.93 -4.33 4.00
C GLU A 156 10.93 -4.69 2.89
N GLU A 157 10.84 -5.92 2.38
CA GLU A 157 11.67 -6.40 1.26
C GLU A 157 11.40 -5.59 -0.02
N GLY A 158 10.12 -5.37 -0.35
CA GLY A 158 9.73 -4.57 -1.49
C GLY A 158 10.19 -3.11 -1.39
N GLN A 159 10.10 -2.52 -0.19
CA GLN A 159 10.65 -1.19 0.08
C GLN A 159 12.16 -1.15 -0.12
N LEU A 160 12.87 -2.15 0.40
CA LEU A 160 14.32 -2.24 0.28
C LEU A 160 14.76 -2.33 -1.19
N VAL A 161 14.10 -3.17 -2.00
CA VAL A 161 14.43 -3.32 -3.43
C VAL A 161 14.21 -2.01 -4.19
N LEU A 162 13.06 -1.35 -4.00
CA LEU A 162 12.77 -0.06 -4.65
C LEU A 162 13.71 1.04 -4.19
N ASN A 163 13.96 1.16 -2.89
CA ASN A 163 14.82 2.20 -2.35
C ASN A 163 16.28 2.03 -2.81
N ARG A 164 16.76 0.80 -3.00
CA ARG A 164 18.08 0.55 -3.62
C ARG A 164 18.13 1.08 -5.05
N TYR A 165 17.11 0.82 -5.85
CA TYR A 165 17.03 1.34 -7.21
C TYR A 165 16.96 2.89 -7.24
N TYR A 166 16.09 3.50 -6.44
CA TYR A 166 15.97 4.96 -6.37
C TYR A 166 17.26 5.63 -5.89
N LYS A 167 17.94 5.01 -4.91
CA LYS A 167 19.24 5.48 -4.44
C LYS A 167 20.31 5.37 -5.53
N ALA A 168 20.35 4.27 -6.27
CA ALA A 168 21.31 4.07 -7.35
C ALA A 168 21.09 5.09 -8.49
N LEU A 169 19.84 5.34 -8.89
CA LEU A 169 19.49 6.41 -9.83
C LEU A 169 19.92 7.79 -9.33
N LYS A 170 19.65 8.09 -8.06
CA LYS A 170 20.05 9.36 -7.44
C LYS A 170 21.57 9.55 -7.52
N GLU A 171 22.33 8.55 -7.11
CA GLU A 171 23.80 8.61 -7.08
C GLU A 171 24.38 8.77 -8.48
N LEU A 172 23.88 8.00 -9.46
CA LEU A 172 24.25 8.17 -10.87
C LEU A 172 23.94 9.60 -11.35
N GLY A 173 22.71 10.08 -11.13
CA GLY A 173 22.29 11.41 -11.55
C GLY A 173 23.11 12.54 -10.92
N MET A 174 23.42 12.43 -9.63
CA MET A 174 24.31 13.38 -8.95
C MET A 174 25.68 13.41 -9.61
N ASN A 175 26.29 12.25 -9.87
CA ASN A 175 27.59 12.16 -10.51
C ASN A 175 27.56 12.76 -11.93
N VAL A 176 26.54 12.43 -12.74
CA VAL A 176 26.34 12.99 -14.10
C VAL A 176 26.26 14.51 -14.06
N SER A 177 25.49 15.05 -13.12
CA SER A 177 25.28 16.50 -12.98
C SER A 177 26.57 17.28 -12.69
N THR A 178 27.56 16.64 -12.06
CA THR A 178 28.87 17.24 -11.77
C THR A 178 29.87 17.14 -12.92
N GLN A 179 29.63 16.24 -13.88
CA GLN A 179 30.60 15.89 -14.94
C GLN A 179 30.11 16.23 -16.36
N THR A 180 28.97 16.91 -16.50
CA THR A 180 28.26 17.07 -17.78
C THR A 180 29.10 17.68 -18.90
N ASN A 181 30.01 18.60 -18.58
CA ASN A 181 30.84 19.27 -19.59
C ASN A 181 31.99 18.39 -20.11
N ASN A 182 32.32 17.30 -19.42
CA ASN A 182 33.54 16.51 -19.66
C ASN A 182 33.31 15.30 -20.58
N PHE A 183 32.06 14.91 -20.82
CA PHE A 183 31.74 13.69 -21.59
C PHE A 183 32.25 13.71 -23.04
N TYR A 184 32.22 14.87 -23.71
CA TYR A 184 32.56 14.96 -25.13
C TYR A 184 34.07 14.83 -25.40
N GLU A 185 34.90 15.20 -24.43
CA GLU A 185 36.36 15.23 -24.56
C GLU A 185 37.03 14.04 -23.84
N ASN A 186 36.24 13.25 -23.12
CA ASN A 186 36.74 12.15 -22.30
C ASN A 186 35.96 10.84 -22.56
N PRO A 187 36.38 10.05 -23.56
CA PRO A 187 35.77 8.74 -23.85
C PRO A 187 35.82 7.77 -22.67
N SER A 188 36.88 7.80 -21.85
CA SER A 188 36.98 6.96 -20.65
C SER A 188 35.88 7.27 -19.64
N LEU A 189 35.47 8.54 -19.54
CA LEU A 189 34.37 8.96 -18.69
C LEU A 189 33.03 8.44 -19.21
N VAL A 190 32.82 8.41 -20.53
CA VAL A 190 31.61 7.82 -21.12
C VAL A 190 31.51 6.33 -20.77
N GLU A 191 32.61 5.59 -20.89
CA GLU A 191 32.66 4.15 -20.55
C GLU A 191 32.40 3.89 -19.06
N GLU A 192 32.96 4.72 -18.17
CA GLU A 192 32.71 4.66 -16.72
C GLU A 192 31.21 4.83 -16.42
N PHE A 193 30.57 5.84 -17.00
CA PHE A 193 29.14 6.11 -16.76
C PHE A 193 28.22 5.08 -17.43
N LEU A 194 28.62 4.46 -18.55
CA LEU A 194 27.90 3.31 -19.11
C LEU A 194 27.99 2.10 -18.18
N THR A 195 29.15 1.87 -17.56
CA THR A 195 29.35 0.80 -16.57
C THR A 195 28.51 1.04 -15.31
N ASP A 196 28.50 2.27 -14.80
CA ASP A 196 27.67 2.64 -13.66
C ASP A 196 26.18 2.54 -13.98
N SER A 197 25.77 2.93 -15.18
CA SER A 197 24.39 2.73 -15.65
C SER A 197 24.00 1.24 -15.67
N ALA A 198 24.90 0.35 -16.08
CA ALA A 198 24.67 -1.09 -16.04
C ALA A 198 24.51 -1.62 -14.60
N LYS A 199 25.21 -1.04 -13.61
CA LYS A 199 24.97 -1.35 -12.19
C LYS A 199 23.57 -0.92 -11.75
N VAL A 200 23.10 0.26 -12.16
CA VAL A 200 21.73 0.71 -11.86
C VAL A 200 20.69 -0.24 -12.46
N GLU A 201 20.91 -0.75 -13.69
CA GLU A 201 20.05 -1.74 -14.33
C GLU A 201 19.93 -3.05 -13.52
N THR A 202 20.94 -3.43 -12.73
CA THR A 202 20.84 -4.61 -11.86
C THR A 202 19.80 -4.43 -10.75
N TYR A 203 19.75 -3.24 -10.13
CA TYR A 203 18.76 -2.92 -9.11
C TYR A 203 17.37 -2.76 -9.70
N GLU A 204 17.30 -2.20 -10.91
CA GLU A 204 16.04 -2.12 -11.66
C GLU A 204 15.48 -3.52 -11.96
N LYS A 205 16.30 -4.42 -12.52
CA LYS A 205 15.88 -5.81 -12.80
C LYS A 205 15.43 -6.54 -11.55
N ALA A 206 16.09 -6.29 -10.40
CA ALA A 206 15.65 -6.82 -9.12
C ALA A 206 14.25 -6.31 -8.75
N ALA A 207 13.97 -5.01 -8.94
CA ALA A 207 12.63 -4.46 -8.73
C ALA A 207 11.60 -5.05 -9.70
N PHE A 208 11.92 -5.16 -10.99
CA PHE A 208 11.01 -5.73 -11.98
C PHE A 208 10.71 -7.20 -11.69
N THR A 209 11.71 -7.96 -11.27
CA THR A 209 11.55 -9.37 -10.88
C THR A 209 10.66 -9.49 -9.64
N TYR A 210 10.91 -8.68 -8.61
CA TYR A 210 10.14 -8.70 -7.37
C TYR A 210 8.65 -8.40 -7.61
N TYR A 211 8.35 -7.35 -8.37
CA TYR A 211 6.98 -6.95 -8.68
C TYR A 211 6.38 -7.60 -9.93
N LYS A 212 7.14 -8.50 -10.58
CA LYS A 212 6.74 -9.17 -11.83
C LYS A 212 6.30 -8.19 -12.92
N VAL A 213 7.03 -7.09 -13.06
CA VAL A 213 6.81 -6.09 -14.11
C VAL A 213 7.32 -6.66 -15.43
N ASP A 214 6.46 -6.66 -16.45
CA ASP A 214 6.85 -7.07 -17.79
C ASP A 214 7.59 -5.93 -18.50
N GLU A 215 8.92 -6.07 -18.63
CA GLU A 215 9.77 -5.10 -19.32
C GLU A 215 9.40 -4.96 -20.81
N SER A 216 8.83 -6.00 -21.44
CA SER A 216 8.47 -5.96 -22.86
C SER A 216 7.40 -4.92 -23.16
N LEU A 217 6.40 -4.77 -22.27
CA LEU A 217 5.34 -3.78 -22.38
C LEU A 217 5.89 -2.34 -22.33
N LEU A 218 6.98 -2.10 -21.61
CA LEU A 218 7.62 -0.79 -21.51
C LEU A 218 8.52 -0.46 -22.71
N LYS A 219 9.01 -1.49 -23.42
CA LYS A 219 9.81 -1.32 -24.65
C LYS A 219 8.93 -0.95 -25.83
N GLU A 220 7.71 -1.50 -25.90
CA GLU A 220 6.76 -1.23 -26.97
C GLU A 220 6.06 0.14 -26.85
N SER A 221 5.94 0.70 -25.65
CA SER A 221 5.25 1.97 -25.40
C SER A 221 6.10 3.22 -25.64
N LYS A 222 7.21 3.10 -26.37
CA LYS A 222 8.14 4.22 -26.65
C LYS A 222 7.93 4.80 -28.04
#